data_AF-A0A6A2WBB3-F1
#
_entry.id   AF-A0A6A2WBB3-F1
#
_cell.length_a   1.000
_cell.length_b   1.000
_cell.length_c   1.000
_cell.angle_alpha   90.00
_cell.angle_beta   90.00
_cell.angle_gamma   90.00
#
_symmetry.space_group_name_H-M   'P 1'
#
loop_
_entity.id
_entity.type
_entity.pdbx_description
1 polymer ?
#
loop_
_entity_poly.entity_id
_entity_poly.type
_entity_poly.pdbx_seq_one_letter_code
_entity_poly.pdbx_strand_id
1 'polypeptide(L)'
;MSDSVDELHQSMAEMKSLQGPEFQMKMSNIQTWVSAALTNEDTCMDGIEAKTINGKIKDNIRSNIARVAHLTSNALAFINKLSY
;
A
#
# COMPACT_ATOMS: atom_id res chain seq x y z
N MET A 1 -3.45 3.60 8.55
CA MET A 1 -3.17 4.67 7.56
C MET A 1 -1.81 5.30 7.75
N SER A 2 -1.37 5.65 8.97
CA SER A 2 0.03 6.05 9.19
C SER A 2 0.98 4.96 8.69
N ASP A 3 0.73 3.72 9.10
CA ASP A 3 1.57 2.57 8.72
C ASP A 3 1.66 2.38 7.20
N SER A 4 0.54 2.43 6.47
CA SER A 4 0.53 2.40 4.98
C SER A 4 1.37 3.54 4.39
N VAL A 5 1.28 4.77 4.91
CA VAL A 5 2.11 5.89 4.44
C VAL A 5 3.60 5.63 4.71
N ASP A 6 3.95 5.10 5.88
CA ASP A 6 5.33 4.80 6.25
C ASP A 6 5.91 3.68 5.40
N GLU A 7 5.14 2.60 5.16
CA GLU A 7 5.50 1.47 4.31
C GLU A 7 5.71 1.90 2.84
N LEU A 8 4.82 2.75 2.32
CA LEU A 8 4.96 3.32 0.98
C LEU A 8 6.20 4.23 0.89
N HIS A 9 6.47 5.04 1.91
CA HIS A 9 7.70 5.85 1.96
C HIS A 9 8.97 5.00 2.02
N GLN A 10 8.99 3.94 2.82
CA GLN A 10 10.11 2.99 2.87
C GLN A 10 10.35 2.34 1.51
N SER A 11 9.27 1.90 0.84
CA SER A 11 9.31 1.35 -0.51
C SER A 11 9.93 2.34 -1.50
N MET A 12 9.47 3.58 -1.50
CA MET A 12 10.02 4.64 -2.36
C MET A 12 11.49 4.95 -2.06
N ALA A 13 11.89 4.91 -0.79
CA ALA A 13 13.27 5.15 -0.40
C ALA A 13 14.21 4.06 -0.93
N GLU A 14 13.81 2.79 -0.86
CA GLU A 14 14.60 1.69 -1.42
C GLU A 14 14.62 1.69 -2.95
N MET A 15 13.49 2.00 -3.60
CA MET A 15 13.42 2.11 -5.07
C MET A 15 14.47 3.07 -5.64
N LYS A 16 14.83 4.14 -4.93
CA LYS A 16 15.88 5.10 -5.35
C LYS A 16 17.27 4.48 -5.48
N SER A 17 17.52 3.34 -4.84
CA SER A 17 18.82 2.66 -4.84
C SER A 17 18.71 1.18 -5.23
N LEU A 18 17.70 0.85 -6.06
CA LEU A 18 17.35 -0.49 -6.50
C LEU A 18 18.30 -1.04 -7.57
N GLN A 19 19.60 -0.97 -7.32
CA GLN A 19 20.64 -1.46 -8.24
C GLN A 19 21.79 -2.10 -7.46
N GLY A 20 22.55 -2.94 -8.16
CA GLY A 20 23.72 -3.59 -7.60
C GLY A 20 23.42 -4.89 -6.83
N PRO A 21 24.38 -5.38 -6.03
CA PRO A 21 24.31 -6.72 -5.42
C PRO A 21 23.11 -6.95 -4.50
N GLU A 22 22.57 -5.87 -3.92
CA GLU A 22 21.45 -5.92 -2.99
C GLU A 22 20.08 -5.87 -3.67
N PHE A 23 20.03 -5.85 -5.01
CA PHE A 23 18.78 -5.71 -5.78
C PHE A 23 17.68 -6.65 -5.29
N GLN A 24 17.99 -7.94 -5.14
CA GLN A 24 17.00 -8.95 -4.73
C GLN A 24 16.46 -8.73 -3.31
N MET A 25 17.33 -8.34 -2.38
CA MET A 25 16.92 -8.01 -1.01
C MET A 25 16.01 -6.78 -0.99
N LYS A 26 16.42 -5.71 -1.68
CA LYS A 26 15.64 -4.45 -1.74
C LYS A 26 14.30 -4.66 -2.44
N MET A 27 14.29 -5.44 -3.52
CA MET A 27 13.05 -5.78 -4.21
C MET A 27 12.08 -6.56 -3.30
N SER A 28 12.60 -7.49 -2.50
CA SER A 28 11.80 -8.22 -1.49
C SER A 28 11.25 -7.31 -0.38
N ASN A 29 12.04 -6.34 0.08
CA ASN A 29 11.60 -5.36 1.07
C ASN A 29 10.49 -4.46 0.51
N ILE A 30 10.68 -3.91 -0.70
CA ILE A 30 9.67 -3.15 -1.43
C ILE A 30 8.37 -3.96 -1.56
N GLN A 31 8.46 -5.22 -2.00
CA GLN A 31 7.28 -6.10 -2.11
C GLN A 31 6.58 -6.29 -0.77
N THR A 32 7.34 -6.47 0.31
CA THR A 32 6.80 -6.65 1.67
C THR A 32 6.04 -5.41 2.13
N TRP A 33 6.65 -4.22 2.02
CA TRP A 33 6.04 -2.98 2.47
C TRP A 33 4.82 -2.57 1.64
N VAL A 34 4.88 -2.71 0.31
CA VAL A 34 3.70 -2.41 -0.53
C VAL A 34 2.55 -3.39 -0.25
N SER A 35 2.84 -4.67 0.04
CA SER A 35 1.82 -5.64 0.45
C SER A 35 1.20 -5.30 1.82
N ALA A 36 2.03 -4.83 2.75
CA ALA A 36 1.57 -4.36 4.06
C ALA A 36 0.68 -3.12 3.93
N ALA A 37 1.06 -2.16 3.08
CA ALA A 37 0.27 -0.96 2.82
C ALA A 37 -1.12 -1.30 2.30
N LEU A 38 -1.20 -2.24 1.34
CA LEU A 38 -2.49 -2.71 0.80
C LEU A 38 -3.34 -3.39 1.89
N THR A 39 -2.72 -4.23 2.72
CA THR A 39 -3.40 -4.89 3.85
C THR A 39 -3.94 -3.88 4.87
N ASN A 40 -3.18 -2.82 5.14
CA ASN A 40 -3.57 -1.72 6.02
C ASN A 40 -4.74 -0.90 5.44
N GLU A 41 -4.80 -0.75 4.13
CA GLU A 41 -5.90 -0.11 3.40
C GLU A 41 -7.18 -0.95 3.46
N ASP A 42 -7.09 -2.25 3.21
CA ASP A 42 -8.20 -3.19 3.34
C ASP A 42 -8.74 -3.23 4.78
N THR A 43 -7.86 -3.36 5.77
CA THR A 43 -8.25 -3.33 7.20
C THR A 43 -8.89 -2.00 7.59
N CYS A 44 -8.46 -0.88 6.99
CA CYS A 44 -9.08 0.42 7.21
C CYS A 44 -10.50 0.49 6.60
N MET A 45 -10.72 -0.13 5.44
CA MET A 45 -12.05 -0.23 4.84
C MET A 45 -12.99 -0.97 5.80
N ASP A 46 -12.59 -2.16 6.26
CA ASP A 46 -13.36 -2.98 7.21
C ASP A 46 -13.66 -2.21 8.50
N GLY A 47 -12.65 -1.51 9.04
CA GLY A 47 -12.79 -0.71 10.24
C GLY A 47 -13.78 0.46 10.09
N ILE A 48 -13.86 1.09 8.91
CA ILE A 48 -14.85 2.14 8.62
C ILE A 48 -16.24 1.55 8.42
N GLU A 49 -16.35 0.36 7.83
CA GLU A 49 -17.63 -0.33 7.68
C GLU A 49 -18.29 -0.64 9.02
N ALA A 50 -17.51 -0.98 10.05
CA ALA A 50 -18.00 -1.20 11.41
C ALA A 50 -18.42 0.08 12.17
N LYS A 51 -18.08 1.28 11.69
CA LYS A 51 -18.38 2.54 12.40
C LYS A 51 -19.77 3.10 12.08
N THR A 52 -20.42 3.60 13.13
CA THR A 52 -21.65 4.41 13.04
C THR A 52 -21.30 5.88 12.87
N ILE A 53 -21.20 6.33 11.63
CA ILE A 53 -20.99 7.73 11.24
C ILE A 53 -21.99 8.12 10.14
N ASN A 54 -22.12 9.42 9.85
CA ASN A 54 -22.99 9.90 8.77
C ASN A 54 -22.68 9.18 7.43
N GLY A 55 -23.72 8.71 6.75
CA GLY A 55 -23.59 7.89 5.53
C GLY A 55 -22.77 8.58 4.42
N LYS A 56 -23.00 9.87 4.16
CA LYS A 56 -22.25 10.62 3.14
C LYS A 56 -20.77 10.76 3.50
N ILE A 57 -20.46 10.94 4.79
CA ILE A 57 -19.07 10.96 5.26
C ILE A 57 -18.43 9.58 5.09
N LYS A 58 -19.15 8.51 5.45
CA LYS A 58 -18.71 7.13 5.27
C LYS A 58 -18.37 6.82 3.82
N ASP A 59 -19.26 7.17 2.89
CA ASP A 59 -19.07 6.93 1.46
C ASP A 59 -17.87 7.68 0.90
N ASN A 60 -17.66 8.93 1.31
CA ASN A 60 -16.48 9.70 0.94
C ASN A 60 -15.18 9.04 1.43
N ILE A 61 -15.15 8.57 2.68
CA ILE A 61 -13.98 7.88 3.25
C ILE A 61 -13.72 6.58 2.49
N ARG A 62 -14.76 5.76 2.26
CA ARG A 62 -14.63 4.50 1.50
C ARG A 62 -14.10 4.74 0.09
N SER A 63 -14.63 5.73 -0.61
CA SER A 63 -14.14 6.06 -1.97
C SER A 63 -12.66 6.43 -1.99
N ASN A 64 -12.17 7.14 -0.96
CA ASN A 64 -10.75 7.48 -0.86
C ASN A 64 -9.90 6.25 -0.55
N ILE A 65 -10.30 5.41 0.42
CA ILE A 65 -9.56 4.18 0.76
C ILE A 65 -9.49 3.25 -0.45
N ALA A 66 -10.61 3.02 -1.14
CA ALA A 66 -10.65 2.18 -2.33
C ALA A 66 -9.72 2.70 -3.45
N ARG A 67 -9.66 4.02 -3.63
CA ARG A 67 -8.76 4.62 -4.62
C ARG A 67 -7.30 4.35 -4.29
N VAL A 68 -6.91 4.49 -3.02
CA VAL A 68 -5.53 4.23 -2.58
C VAL A 68 -5.22 2.74 -2.72
N ALA A 69 -6.10 1.85 -2.24
CA ALA A 69 -5.98 0.39 -2.41
C ALA A 69 -5.76 -0.03 -3.86
N HIS A 70 -6.51 0.55 -4.80
CA HIS A 70 -6.32 0.28 -6.22
C HIS A 70 -4.95 0.72 -6.74
N LEU A 71 -4.45 1.89 -6.32
CA LEU A 71 -3.12 2.38 -6.72
C LEU A 71 -2.01 1.51 -6.11
N THR A 72 -2.13 1.15 -4.84
CA THR A 72 -1.20 0.26 -4.13
C THR A 72 -1.18 -1.14 -4.78
N SER A 73 -2.36 -1.68 -5.12
CA SER A 73 -2.49 -2.96 -5.84
C SER A 73 -1.83 -2.92 -7.23
N ASN A 74 -2.02 -1.84 -7.99
CA ASN A 74 -1.34 -1.65 -9.27
C ASN A 74 0.18 -1.59 -9.11
N ALA A 75 0.67 -0.87 -8.10
CA ALA A 75 2.10 -0.82 -7.80
C ALA A 75 2.65 -2.21 -7.44
N LEU A 76 1.96 -2.95 -6.58
CA LEU A 76 2.32 -4.32 -6.20
C LEU A 76 2.35 -5.25 -7.42
N ALA A 77 1.40 -5.11 -8.35
CA ALA A 77 1.39 -5.88 -9.59
C ALA A 77 2.63 -5.60 -10.44
N PHE A 78 3.05 -4.34 -10.59
CA PHE A 78 4.29 -4.01 -11.30
C PHE A 78 5.52 -4.54 -10.58
N ILE A 79 5.60 -4.39 -9.25
CA ILE A 79 6.70 -4.91 -8.43
C ILE A 79 6.83 -6.42 -8.65
N ASN A 80 5.75 -7.18 -8.49
CA ASN A 80 5.75 -8.63 -8.69
C ASN A 80 6.19 -9.05 -10.10
N LYS A 81 5.97 -8.22 -11.12
CA LYS A 81 6.43 -8.46 -12.49
C LYS A 81 7.89 -8.10 -12.73
N LEU A 82 8.46 -7.22 -11.91
CA LEU A 82 9.86 -6.78 -12.00
C LEU A 82 10.78 -7.58 -11.06
N SER A 83 10.21 -8.29 -10.08
CA SER A 83 10.97 -9.12 -9.14
C SER A 83 11.69 -10.30 -9.81
N TYR A 84 11.35 -10.64 -11.06
CA TYR A 84 12.01 -11.67 -11.89
C TYR A 84 11.92 -11.35 -13.39
#